data_AF-A0AAN7RB41-F1
#
_entry.id   AF-A0AAN7RB41-F1
#
_cell.length_a   1.000
_cell.length_b   1.000
_cell.length_c   1.000
_cell.angle_alpha   90.00
_cell.angle_beta   90.00
_cell.angle_gamma   90.00
#
_symmetry.space_group_name_H-M   'P 1'
#
loop_
_entity.id
_entity.type
_entity.pdbx_description
1 polymer ?
#
loop_
_entity_poly.entity_id
_entity_poly.type
_entity_poly.pdbx_seq_one_letter_code
_entity_poly.pdbx_strand_id
1 'polypeptide(L)'
;MNCVTLWNIYLIYERNRFSPSMNTFYVISFSSAGKFLLDFSLYYLHFFQAARANILLAIPAFLYAINNYLKFTMQLYFNPATVKMLSNLKVLVIAVLLKIIMRRRFSLIQWEALALLLIGISINQLRSLPEGTSAMGLPVEAGAYMLTLIFVTVPSMASVFNEYALKSQYDTSIYLQNLFLYGYGAIFNFLGIVGSAIIKGPDSFDILQGHSKATILLICNNAVQGILSSFFFKYADTILKKYSSTVATIFTGVASAALFGHTLTINFMLGITIVFISMHQFFSPLSKAKEEQQNGILKLVEVNDERRSRDSFINMAAGANDDVSHHVGSDDKQPLLPR
;
A
#
# COMPACT_ATOMS: atom_id res chain seq x y z
N MET A 1 -6.02 -37.39 -6.53
CA MET A 1 -5.85 -38.35 -7.63
C MET A 1 -6.13 -37.60 -8.92
N ASN A 2 -5.09 -37.26 -9.70
CA ASN A 2 -5.17 -36.25 -10.76
C ASN A 2 -6.08 -36.68 -11.91
N CYS A 3 -6.85 -35.74 -12.49
CA CYS A 3 -7.75 -36.00 -13.63
C CYS A 3 -7.06 -36.68 -14.82
N VAL A 4 -5.75 -36.44 -15.01
CA VAL A 4 -4.92 -37.08 -16.04
C VAL A 4 -4.75 -38.58 -15.80
N THR A 5 -4.73 -39.03 -14.55
CA THR A 5 -4.60 -40.45 -14.18
C THR A 5 -5.93 -41.18 -14.41
N LEU A 6 -7.05 -40.54 -14.08
CA LEU A 6 -8.39 -41.08 -14.36
C LEU A 6 -8.69 -41.12 -15.86
N TRP A 7 -8.25 -40.11 -16.62
CA TRP A 7 -8.37 -40.09 -18.08
C TRP A 7 -7.52 -41.17 -18.76
N ASN A 8 -6.30 -41.43 -18.26
CA ASN A 8 -5.47 -42.52 -18.77
C ASN A 8 -6.06 -43.90 -18.44
N ILE A 9 -6.62 -44.09 -17.25
CA ILE A 9 -7.31 -45.34 -16.89
C ILE A 9 -8.57 -45.53 -17.75
N TYR A 10 -9.31 -44.45 -18.02
CA TYR A 10 -10.47 -44.47 -18.92
C TYR A 10 -10.09 -44.84 -20.35
N LEU A 11 -9.02 -44.26 -20.91
CA LEU A 11 -8.51 -44.60 -22.24
C LEU A 11 -7.96 -46.04 -22.33
N ILE A 12 -7.34 -46.56 -21.26
CA ILE A 12 -6.87 -47.95 -21.18
C ILE A 12 -8.06 -48.92 -21.11
N TYR A 13 -9.14 -48.53 -20.43
CA TYR A 13 -10.38 -49.31 -20.34
C TYR A 13 -11.17 -49.29 -21.66
N GLU A 14 -11.23 -48.15 -22.35
CA GLU A 14 -11.89 -48.01 -23.67
C GLU A 14 -11.15 -48.80 -24.78
N ARG A 15 -9.82 -48.92 -24.66
CA ARG A 15 -8.99 -49.69 -25.61
C ARG A 15 -9.23 -51.21 -25.52
N ASN A 16 -9.73 -51.72 -24.40
CA ASN A 16 -10.01 -53.15 -24.18
C ASN A 16 -11.54 -53.43 -24.18
N ARG A 17 -12.12 -53.40 -25.39
CA ARG A 17 -13.46 -53.88 -25.79
C ARG A 17 -14.42 -54.35 -24.69
N PHE A 18 -15.37 -53.50 -24.32
CA PHE A 18 -16.78 -53.84 -24.14
C PHE A 18 -17.59 -52.56 -24.35
N SER A 19 -18.62 -52.59 -25.21
CA SER A 19 -19.50 -51.43 -25.42
C SER A 19 -20.17 -51.09 -24.09
N PRO A 20 -19.91 -49.93 -23.47
CA PRO A 20 -20.55 -49.59 -22.20
C PRO A 20 -22.06 -49.47 -22.44
N SER A 21 -22.86 -50.10 -21.58
CA SER A 21 -24.31 -49.90 -21.59
C SER A 21 -24.60 -48.41 -21.37
N MET A 22 -25.66 -47.86 -21.99
CA MET A 22 -26.08 -46.45 -21.82
C MET A 22 -26.08 -46.03 -20.33
N ASN A 23 -26.54 -46.92 -19.43
CA ASN A 23 -26.54 -46.70 -17.98
C ASN A 23 -25.14 -46.44 -17.39
N THR A 24 -24.11 -47.15 -17.85
CA THR A 24 -22.73 -46.94 -17.41
C THR A 24 -22.20 -45.58 -17.83
N PHE A 25 -22.56 -45.10 -19.02
CA PHE A 25 -22.18 -43.78 -19.52
C PHE A 25 -22.85 -42.66 -18.72
N TYR A 26 -24.15 -42.77 -18.43
CA TYR A 26 -24.88 -41.81 -17.59
C TYR A 26 -24.32 -41.72 -16.17
N VAL A 27 -23.98 -42.87 -15.55
CA VAL A 27 -23.41 -42.90 -14.19
C VAL A 27 -22.03 -42.23 -14.14
N ILE A 28 -21.18 -42.44 -15.15
CA ILE A 28 -19.85 -41.80 -15.24
C ILE A 28 -19.99 -40.29 -15.49
N SER A 29 -20.85 -39.86 -16.42
CA SER A 29 -21.11 -38.44 -16.67
C SER A 29 -21.70 -37.73 -15.44
N PHE A 30 -22.64 -38.37 -14.73
CA PHE A 30 -23.25 -37.80 -13.52
C PHE A 30 -22.25 -37.74 -12.36
N SER A 31 -21.42 -38.77 -12.17
CA SER A 31 -20.34 -38.76 -11.17
C SER A 31 -19.28 -37.71 -11.48
N SER A 32 -18.90 -37.55 -12.76
CA SER A 32 -17.94 -36.53 -13.20
C SER A 32 -18.50 -35.11 -13.06
N ALA A 33 -19.78 -34.89 -13.41
CA ALA A 33 -20.46 -33.62 -13.20
C ALA A 33 -20.58 -33.29 -11.70
N GLY A 34 -20.92 -34.28 -10.86
CA GLY A 34 -20.95 -34.13 -9.41
C GLY A 34 -19.60 -33.77 -8.81
N LYS A 35 -18.51 -34.43 -9.23
CA LYS A 35 -17.15 -34.09 -8.82
C LYS A 35 -16.74 -32.70 -9.29
N PHE A 36 -17.07 -32.32 -10.53
CA PHE A 36 -16.80 -30.99 -11.06
C PHE A 36 -17.53 -29.90 -10.26
N LEU A 37 -18.80 -30.11 -9.92
CA LEU A 37 -19.58 -29.17 -9.10
C LEU A 37 -19.03 -29.06 -7.67
N LEU A 38 -18.57 -30.18 -7.08
CA LEU A 38 -17.93 -30.17 -5.76
C LEU A 38 -16.55 -29.49 -5.78
N ASP A 39 -15.71 -29.78 -6.77
CA ASP A 39 -14.41 -29.12 -6.95
C ASP A 39 -14.58 -27.62 -7.20
N PHE A 40 -15.59 -27.24 -7.99
CA PHE A 40 -15.96 -25.84 -8.21
C PHE A 40 -16.47 -25.19 -6.92
N SER A 41 -17.35 -25.85 -6.17
CA SER A 41 -17.85 -25.33 -4.89
C SER A 41 -16.74 -25.17 -3.85
N LEU A 42 -15.83 -26.14 -3.74
CA LEU A 42 -14.65 -26.08 -2.88
C LEU A 42 -13.71 -24.96 -3.33
N TYR A 43 -13.49 -24.80 -4.63
CA TYR A 43 -12.70 -23.69 -5.17
C TYR A 43 -13.31 -22.34 -4.82
N TYR A 44 -14.63 -22.17 -4.96
CA TYR A 44 -15.33 -20.95 -4.56
C TYR A 44 -15.20 -20.67 -3.07
N LEU A 45 -15.37 -21.69 -2.23
CA LEU A 45 -15.20 -21.55 -0.78
C LEU A 45 -13.78 -21.14 -0.40
N HIS A 46 -12.77 -21.79 -0.99
CA HIS A 46 -11.36 -21.44 -0.81
C HIS A 46 -11.07 -20.00 -1.28
N PHE A 47 -11.62 -19.58 -2.41
CA PHE A 47 -11.47 -18.22 -2.92
C PHE A 47 -12.13 -17.19 -2.00
N PHE A 48 -13.34 -17.46 -1.50
CA PHE A 48 -14.02 -16.58 -0.53
C PHE A 48 -13.28 -16.50 0.80
N GLN A 49 -12.73 -17.61 1.28
CA GLN A 49 -11.91 -17.64 2.49
C GLN A 49 -10.61 -16.84 2.28
N ALA A 50 -9.98 -16.96 1.12
CA ALA A 50 -8.84 -16.14 0.73
C ALA A 50 -9.21 -14.65 0.62
N ALA A 51 -10.36 -14.31 0.04
CA ALA A 51 -10.84 -12.93 -0.03
C ALA A 51 -11.07 -12.33 1.37
N ARG A 52 -11.69 -13.08 2.28
CA ARG A 52 -11.85 -12.66 3.69
C ARG A 52 -10.51 -12.47 4.39
N ALA A 53 -9.57 -13.39 4.17
CA ALA A 53 -8.22 -13.26 4.72
C ALA A 53 -7.50 -12.00 4.18
N ASN A 54 -7.74 -11.62 2.93
CA ASN A 54 -7.10 -10.48 2.26
C ASN A 54 -7.94 -9.20 2.29
N ILE A 55 -8.97 -9.10 3.14
CA ILE A 55 -9.84 -7.92 3.20
C ILE A 55 -9.10 -6.63 3.58
N LEU A 56 -7.96 -6.76 4.29
CA LEU A 56 -7.08 -5.64 4.61
C LEU A 56 -6.60 -4.89 3.35
N LEU A 57 -6.49 -5.57 2.21
CA LEU A 57 -6.09 -4.98 0.91
C LEU A 57 -7.19 -4.09 0.30
N ALA A 58 -8.42 -4.13 0.80
CA ALA A 58 -9.49 -3.25 0.31
C ALA A 58 -9.22 -1.78 0.66
N ILE A 59 -8.64 -1.49 1.83
CA ILE A 59 -8.31 -0.13 2.28
C ILE A 59 -7.29 0.55 1.33
N PRO A 60 -6.10 -0.05 1.06
CA PRO A 60 -5.17 0.55 0.11
C PRO A 60 -5.74 0.57 -1.32
N ALA A 61 -6.57 -0.40 -1.73
CA ALA A 61 -7.23 -0.37 -3.03
C ALA A 61 -8.14 0.87 -3.20
N PHE A 62 -8.94 1.18 -2.18
CA PHE A 62 -9.78 2.38 -2.18
C PHE A 62 -8.96 3.66 -2.23
N LEU A 63 -7.92 3.77 -1.38
CA LEU A 63 -7.01 4.92 -1.38
C LEU A 63 -6.29 5.08 -2.73
N TYR A 64 -5.94 3.97 -3.40
CA TYR A 64 -5.36 4.02 -4.75
C TYR A 64 -6.34 4.47 -5.81
N ALA A 65 -7.61 4.09 -5.73
CA ALA A 65 -8.64 4.59 -6.65
C ALA A 65 -8.74 6.12 -6.56
N ILE A 66 -8.82 6.67 -5.35
CA ILE A 66 -8.83 8.12 -5.12
C ILE A 66 -7.53 8.76 -5.60
N ASN A 67 -6.37 8.19 -5.24
CA ASN A 67 -5.06 8.71 -5.67
C ASN A 67 -4.92 8.77 -7.20
N ASN A 68 -5.35 7.72 -7.90
CA ASN A 68 -5.30 7.68 -9.36
C ASN A 68 -6.22 8.75 -9.97
N TYR A 69 -7.45 8.89 -9.48
CA TYR A 69 -8.36 9.93 -9.92
C TYR A 69 -7.76 11.34 -9.72
N LEU A 70 -7.18 11.58 -8.54
CA LEU A 70 -6.56 12.86 -8.19
C LEU A 70 -5.32 13.15 -9.05
N LYS A 71 -4.51 12.12 -9.36
CA LYS A 71 -3.34 12.22 -10.26
C LYS A 71 -3.76 12.69 -11.64
N PHE A 72 -4.78 12.10 -12.24
CA PHE A 72 -5.26 12.49 -13.57
C PHE A 72 -5.91 13.87 -13.55
N THR A 73 -6.76 14.14 -12.55
CA THR A 73 -7.41 15.45 -12.39
C THR A 73 -6.38 16.58 -12.32
N MET A 74 -5.32 16.40 -11.52
CA MET A 74 -4.27 17.42 -11.42
C MET A 74 -3.52 17.65 -12.72
N GLN A 75 -3.34 16.63 -13.56
CA GLN A 75 -2.69 16.77 -14.87
C GLN A 75 -3.58 17.48 -15.90
N LEU A 76 -4.89 17.59 -15.66
CA LEU A 76 -5.80 18.38 -16.49
C LEU A 76 -5.69 19.89 -16.20
N TYR A 77 -5.45 20.26 -14.93
CA TYR A 77 -5.41 21.66 -14.51
C TYR A 77 -3.99 22.24 -14.43
N PHE A 78 -2.99 21.42 -14.14
CA PHE A 78 -1.61 21.84 -13.97
C PHE A 78 -0.69 21.17 -15.00
N ASN A 79 0.37 21.88 -15.38
CA ASN A 79 1.43 21.30 -16.21
C ASN A 79 2.01 20.04 -15.52
N PRO A 80 2.23 18.93 -16.26
CA PRO A 80 2.84 17.70 -15.74
C PRO A 80 4.12 17.92 -14.91
N ALA A 81 4.94 18.91 -15.27
CA ALA A 81 6.13 19.28 -14.52
C ALA A 81 5.79 19.76 -13.09
N THR A 82 4.83 20.66 -12.96
CA THR A 82 4.34 21.19 -11.68
C THR A 82 3.75 20.09 -10.82
N VAL A 83 2.90 19.23 -11.39
CA VAL A 83 2.31 18.07 -10.69
C VAL A 83 3.39 17.10 -10.18
N LYS A 84 4.46 16.91 -10.97
CA LYS A 84 5.60 16.07 -10.59
C LYS A 84 6.40 16.71 -9.45
N MET A 85 6.63 18.02 -9.49
CA MET A 85 7.27 18.75 -8.40
C MET A 85 6.49 18.68 -7.10
N LEU A 86 5.17 18.98 -7.12
CA LEU A 86 4.29 18.85 -5.95
C LEU A 86 4.28 17.41 -5.41
N SER A 87 4.37 16.42 -6.28
CA SER A 87 4.42 15.01 -5.87
C SER A 87 5.72 14.61 -5.16
N ASN A 88 6.79 15.42 -5.23
CA ASN A 88 8.02 15.15 -4.49
C ASN A 88 7.88 15.50 -3.00
N LEU A 89 7.01 16.45 -2.64
CA LEU A 89 6.70 16.78 -1.23
C LEU A 89 6.17 15.57 -0.45
N LYS A 90 5.57 14.61 -1.17
CA LYS A 90 5.09 13.33 -0.64
C LYS A 90 6.19 12.55 0.07
N VAL A 91 7.47 12.74 -0.26
CA VAL A 91 8.59 12.04 0.39
C VAL A 91 8.59 12.25 1.91
N LEU A 92 8.43 13.50 2.36
CA LEU A 92 8.41 13.81 3.79
C LEU A 92 7.14 13.29 4.48
N VAL A 93 5.99 13.43 3.82
CA VAL A 93 4.72 12.92 4.34
C VAL A 93 4.75 11.40 4.47
N ILE A 94 5.31 10.70 3.48
CA ILE A 94 5.53 9.25 3.54
C ILE A 94 6.42 8.88 4.73
N ALA A 95 7.51 9.61 4.98
CA ALA A 95 8.40 9.32 6.11
C ALA A 95 7.68 9.47 7.46
N VAL A 96 6.87 10.53 7.62
CA VAL A 96 6.02 10.72 8.79
C VAL A 96 4.98 9.60 8.93
N LEU A 97 4.29 9.24 7.83
CA LEU A 97 3.29 8.19 7.83
C LEU A 97 3.89 6.81 8.11
N LEU A 98 5.08 6.50 7.60
CA LEU A 98 5.81 5.27 7.93
C LEU A 98 6.15 5.21 9.42
N LYS A 99 6.50 6.35 10.02
CA LYS A 99 6.74 6.45 11.46
C LYS A 99 5.48 6.22 12.30
N ILE A 100 4.33 6.70 11.85
CA ILE A 100 3.06 6.57 12.58
C ILE A 100 2.43 5.18 12.37
N ILE A 101 2.27 4.76 11.12
CA ILE A 101 1.51 3.55 10.73
C ILE A 101 2.35 2.28 10.94
N MET A 102 3.59 2.27 10.45
CA MET A 102 4.47 1.10 10.54
C MET A 102 5.38 1.12 11.78
N ARG A 103 5.22 2.12 12.66
CA ARG A 103 6.07 2.37 13.84
C ARG A 103 7.57 2.40 13.54
N ARG A 104 7.95 2.75 12.30
CA ARG A 104 9.36 2.81 11.90
C ARG A 104 10.01 4.07 12.45
N ARG A 105 11.16 3.95 13.12
CA ARG A 105 11.93 5.12 13.53
C ARG A 105 12.95 5.48 12.47
N PHE A 106 13.14 6.77 12.28
CA PHE A 106 14.18 7.29 11.41
C PHE A 106 15.18 8.07 12.26
N SER A 107 16.47 7.82 12.03
CA SER A 107 17.55 8.58 12.65
C SER A 107 17.59 10.01 12.09
N LEU A 108 18.19 10.95 12.83
CA LEU A 108 18.35 12.34 12.36
C LEU A 108 19.07 12.41 11.00
N ILE A 109 20.05 11.52 10.79
CA ILE A 109 20.80 11.40 9.53
C ILE A 109 19.86 10.99 8.37
N GLN A 110 18.87 10.13 8.63
CA GLN A 110 17.89 9.74 7.63
C GLN A 110 16.91 10.87 7.32
N TRP A 111 16.51 11.67 8.31
CA TRP A 111 15.70 12.86 8.08
C TRP A 111 16.41 13.89 7.21
N GLU A 112 17.69 14.16 7.50
CA GLU A 112 18.55 15.02 6.67
C GLU A 112 18.67 14.47 5.25
N ALA A 113 18.91 13.17 5.11
CA ALA A 113 19.00 12.54 3.79
C ALA A 113 17.68 12.68 2.99
N LEU A 114 16.52 12.52 3.63
CA LEU A 114 15.22 12.72 2.97
C LEU A 114 14.97 14.18 2.58
N ALA A 115 15.43 15.14 3.38
CA ALA A 115 15.39 16.56 3.03
C ALA A 115 16.30 16.87 1.83
N LEU A 116 17.52 16.32 1.81
CA LEU A 116 18.43 16.42 0.67
C LEU A 116 17.86 15.78 -0.58
N LEU A 117 17.16 14.64 -0.47
CA LEU A 117 16.47 14.01 -1.59
C LEU A 117 15.44 14.98 -2.20
N LEU A 118 14.62 15.62 -1.36
CA LEU A 118 13.62 16.58 -1.81
C LEU A 118 14.25 17.80 -2.50
N ILE A 119 15.33 18.35 -1.93
CA ILE A 119 16.09 19.46 -2.50
C ILE A 119 16.68 19.06 -3.85
N GLY A 120 17.36 17.91 -3.93
CA GLY A 120 17.99 17.42 -5.15
C GLY A 120 16.98 17.19 -6.28
N ILE A 121 15.83 16.59 -5.97
CA ILE A 121 14.76 16.41 -6.97
C ILE A 121 14.19 17.77 -7.42
N SER A 122 14.02 18.71 -6.49
CA SER A 122 13.47 20.02 -6.81
C SER A 122 14.41 20.80 -7.74
N ILE A 123 15.71 20.85 -7.41
CA ILE A 123 16.74 21.47 -8.25
C ILE A 123 16.78 20.86 -9.64
N ASN A 124 16.68 19.52 -9.70
CA ASN A 124 16.68 18.77 -10.96
C ASN A 124 15.48 19.13 -11.87
N GLN A 125 14.36 19.57 -11.30
CA GLN A 125 13.12 19.87 -12.04
C GLN A 125 12.89 21.36 -12.31
N LEU A 126 13.72 22.28 -11.77
CA LEU A 126 13.54 23.73 -11.85
C LEU A 126 13.45 24.29 -13.29
N ARG A 127 14.10 23.67 -14.28
CA ARG A 127 14.06 24.15 -15.68
C ARG A 127 12.84 23.67 -16.49
N SER A 128 11.95 22.87 -15.89
CA SER A 128 10.70 22.46 -16.55
C SER A 128 9.58 23.49 -16.41
N LEU A 129 9.83 24.59 -15.69
CA LEU A 129 8.97 25.76 -15.63
C LEU A 129 9.31 26.65 -16.84
N PRO A 130 8.36 26.93 -17.75
CA PRO A 130 8.57 27.93 -18.78
C PRO A 130 8.98 29.26 -18.12
N GLU A 131 10.07 29.85 -18.59
CA GLU A 131 10.52 31.20 -18.20
C GLU A 131 9.44 32.20 -18.63
N GLY A 132 8.42 32.40 -17.79
CA GLY A 132 7.28 33.22 -18.21
C GLY A 132 6.15 33.39 -17.19
N THR A 133 6.31 32.97 -15.93
CA THR A 133 5.38 33.42 -14.89
C THR A 133 6.10 33.53 -13.56
N SER A 134 6.58 34.74 -13.28
CA SER A 134 6.76 35.21 -11.90
C SER A 134 5.41 35.16 -11.18
N ALA A 135 4.99 33.98 -10.73
CA ALA A 135 3.87 33.79 -9.81
C ALA A 135 4.38 33.61 -8.38
N MET A 136 5.35 34.43 -7.96
CA MET A 136 5.51 34.81 -6.56
C MET A 136 4.60 36.02 -6.30
N GLY A 137 3.29 35.82 -6.46
CA GLY A 137 2.32 36.91 -6.47
C GLY A 137 0.89 36.45 -6.72
N LEU A 138 0.38 35.54 -5.89
CA LEU A 138 -1.07 35.35 -5.73
C LEU A 138 -1.36 35.30 -4.22
N PRO A 139 -2.38 36.04 -3.73
CA PRO A 139 -2.92 35.78 -2.40
C PRO A 139 -3.46 34.35 -2.43
N VAL A 140 -2.71 33.43 -1.86
CA VAL A 140 -3.09 32.02 -1.84
C VAL A 140 -4.29 31.90 -0.91
N GLU A 141 -5.50 31.89 -1.47
CA GLU A 141 -6.72 31.56 -0.75
C GLU A 141 -6.50 30.22 -0.02
N ALA A 142 -7.03 30.11 1.20
CA ALA A 142 -6.90 28.91 2.03
C ALA A 142 -7.24 27.59 1.28
N GLY A 143 -8.09 27.66 0.25
CA GLY A 143 -8.44 26.54 -0.63
C GLY A 143 -7.25 25.91 -1.36
N ALA A 144 -6.27 26.68 -1.84
CA ALA A 144 -5.14 26.15 -2.59
C ALA A 144 -4.13 25.39 -1.69
N TYR A 145 -3.94 25.87 -0.45
CA TYR A 145 -3.16 25.12 0.55
C TYR A 145 -3.87 23.82 0.94
N MET A 146 -5.18 23.86 1.18
CA MET A 146 -5.96 22.66 1.49
C MET A 146 -5.93 21.62 0.37
N LEU A 147 -6.08 22.04 -0.89
CA LEU A 147 -5.97 21.15 -2.05
C LEU A 147 -4.58 20.54 -2.19
N THR A 148 -3.53 21.32 -1.95
CA THR A 148 -2.15 20.83 -1.97
C THR A 148 -1.91 19.81 -0.86
N LEU A 149 -2.41 20.06 0.36
CA LEU A 149 -2.33 19.12 1.48
C LEU A 149 -3.04 17.80 1.16
N ILE A 150 -4.24 17.84 0.59
CA ILE A 150 -4.98 16.63 0.16
C ILE A 150 -4.17 15.89 -0.91
N PHE A 151 -3.64 16.62 -1.90
CA PHE A 151 -2.87 16.06 -3.00
C PHE A 151 -1.56 15.39 -2.57
N VAL A 152 -0.94 15.86 -1.49
CA VAL A 152 0.26 15.24 -0.95
C VAL A 152 -0.12 14.10 0.00
N THR A 153 -1.14 14.28 0.84
CA THR A 153 -1.48 13.34 1.91
C THR A 153 -2.14 12.07 1.38
N VAL A 154 -3.19 12.17 0.55
CA VAL A 154 -3.92 10.99 0.06
C VAL A 154 -3.01 10.01 -0.70
N PRO A 155 -2.15 10.45 -1.64
CA PRO A 155 -1.24 9.54 -2.34
C PRO A 155 -0.16 8.95 -1.43
N SER A 156 0.30 9.71 -0.44
CA SER A 156 1.28 9.24 0.55
C SER A 156 0.65 8.16 1.43
N MET A 157 -0.60 8.39 1.86
CA MET A 157 -1.42 7.46 2.62
C MET A 157 -1.63 6.16 1.85
N ALA A 158 -2.05 6.23 0.59
CA ALA A 158 -2.20 5.06 -0.28
C ALA A 158 -0.90 4.24 -0.37
N SER A 159 0.24 4.91 -0.53
CA SER A 159 1.55 4.25 -0.63
C SER A 159 1.92 3.51 0.65
N VAL A 160 1.80 4.17 1.81
CA VAL A 160 2.21 3.59 3.10
C VAL A 160 1.25 2.48 3.55
N PHE A 161 -0.06 2.67 3.37
CA PHE A 161 -1.02 1.61 3.69
C PHE A 161 -0.87 0.38 2.80
N ASN A 162 -0.47 0.55 1.54
CA ASN A 162 -0.24 -0.58 0.67
C ASN A 162 1.03 -1.36 1.05
N GLU A 163 2.11 -0.65 1.41
CA GLU A 163 3.29 -1.30 2.01
C GLU A 163 2.91 -2.05 3.28
N TYR A 164 2.17 -1.41 4.18
CA TYR A 164 1.69 -2.03 5.41
C TYR A 164 0.88 -3.30 5.10
N ALA A 165 -0.16 -3.22 4.27
CA ALA A 165 -1.04 -4.35 4.02
C ALA A 165 -0.33 -5.52 3.29
N LEU A 166 0.55 -5.23 2.32
CA LEU A 166 1.32 -6.26 1.62
C LEU A 166 2.33 -6.95 2.55
N LYS A 167 2.95 -6.20 3.46
CA LYS A 167 3.90 -6.75 4.45
C LYS A 167 3.21 -7.45 5.62
N SER A 168 2.01 -7.03 6.03
CA SER A 168 1.21 -7.70 7.06
C SER A 168 0.79 -9.12 6.65
N GLN A 169 0.73 -9.40 5.36
CA GLN A 169 0.29 -10.70 4.81
C GLN A 169 1.41 -11.39 4.04
N TYR A 170 2.66 -11.30 4.54
CA TYR A 170 3.87 -11.68 3.81
C TYR A 170 3.85 -13.11 3.23
N ASP A 171 3.21 -14.05 3.94
CA ASP A 171 3.12 -15.48 3.58
C ASP A 171 2.31 -15.73 2.29
N THR A 172 1.38 -14.84 1.95
CA THR A 172 0.60 -14.95 0.71
C THR A 172 1.48 -14.61 -0.50
N SER A 173 1.36 -15.32 -1.62
CA SER A 173 2.12 -14.97 -2.84
C SER A 173 1.80 -13.55 -3.32
N ILE A 174 2.78 -12.85 -3.90
CA ILE A 174 2.57 -11.48 -4.40
C ILE A 174 1.51 -11.42 -5.51
N TYR A 175 1.45 -12.46 -6.34
CA TYR A 175 0.46 -12.56 -7.41
C TYR A 175 -0.96 -12.61 -6.86
N LEU A 176 -1.18 -13.37 -5.78
CA LEU A 176 -2.49 -13.48 -5.15
C LEU A 176 -2.87 -12.19 -4.41
N GLN A 177 -1.91 -11.56 -3.72
CA GLN A 177 -2.13 -10.24 -3.11
C GLN A 177 -2.49 -9.19 -4.18
N ASN A 178 -1.78 -9.16 -5.31
CA ASN A 178 -2.07 -8.25 -6.42
C ASN A 178 -3.44 -8.54 -7.06
N LEU A 179 -3.83 -9.82 -7.19
CA LEU A 179 -5.15 -10.20 -7.69
C LEU A 179 -6.26 -9.59 -6.84
N PHE A 180 -6.18 -9.73 -5.51
CA PHE A 180 -7.18 -9.15 -4.61
C PHE A 180 -7.10 -7.63 -4.54
N LEU A 181 -5.90 -7.05 -4.43
CA LEU A 181 -5.71 -5.60 -4.39
C LEU A 181 -6.29 -4.91 -5.63
N TYR A 182 -5.96 -5.41 -6.83
CA TYR A 182 -6.50 -4.85 -8.07
C TYR A 182 -7.96 -5.23 -8.30
N GLY A 183 -8.40 -6.40 -7.83
CA GLY A 183 -9.82 -6.79 -7.85
C GLY A 183 -10.69 -5.83 -7.03
N TYR A 184 -10.32 -5.54 -5.79
CA TYR A 184 -10.98 -4.53 -4.97
C TYR A 184 -10.89 -3.14 -5.61
N GLY A 185 -9.73 -2.79 -6.19
CA GLY A 185 -9.54 -1.53 -6.90
C GLY A 185 -10.50 -1.40 -8.08
N ALA A 186 -10.69 -2.46 -8.88
CA ALA A 186 -11.63 -2.48 -10.00
C ALA A 186 -13.07 -2.28 -9.53
N ILE A 187 -13.48 -2.91 -8.41
CA ILE A 187 -14.80 -2.70 -7.80
C ILE A 187 -15.00 -1.24 -7.42
N PHE A 188 -14.05 -0.62 -6.71
CA PHE A 188 -14.16 0.79 -6.32
C PHE A 188 -14.18 1.75 -7.50
N ASN A 189 -13.36 1.50 -8.54
CA ASN A 189 -13.38 2.33 -9.75
C ASN A 189 -14.71 2.16 -10.51
N PHE A 190 -15.24 0.95 -10.61
CA PHE A 190 -16.54 0.69 -11.22
C PHE A 190 -17.68 1.40 -10.48
N LEU A 191 -17.69 1.33 -9.15
CA LEU A 191 -18.63 2.08 -8.31
C LEU A 191 -18.50 3.60 -8.54
N GLY A 192 -17.28 4.10 -8.72
CA GLY A 192 -17.03 5.50 -9.07
C GLY A 192 -17.64 5.90 -10.42
N ILE A 193 -17.52 5.05 -11.45
CA ILE A 193 -18.14 5.27 -12.76
C ILE A 193 -19.66 5.28 -12.65
N VAL A 194 -20.25 4.27 -12.00
CA VAL A 194 -21.71 4.19 -11.78
C VAL A 194 -22.20 5.42 -11.01
N GLY A 195 -21.51 5.81 -9.94
CA GLY A 195 -21.86 7.02 -9.18
C GLY A 195 -21.79 8.29 -10.03
N SER A 196 -20.78 8.41 -10.90
CA SER A 196 -20.67 9.55 -11.81
C SER A 196 -21.80 9.60 -12.84
N ALA A 197 -22.25 8.43 -13.32
CA ALA A 197 -23.37 8.33 -14.27
C ALA A 197 -24.73 8.63 -13.65
N ILE A 198 -24.93 8.29 -12.37
CA ILE A 198 -26.13 8.67 -11.63
C ILE A 198 -26.19 10.19 -11.45
N ILE A 199 -25.05 10.85 -11.18
CA ILE A 199 -25.00 12.29 -10.90
C ILE A 199 -25.04 13.14 -12.18
N LYS A 200 -24.28 12.76 -13.22
CA LYS A 200 -24.09 13.55 -14.45
C LYS A 200 -24.95 13.09 -15.62
N GLY A 201 -25.64 11.96 -15.49
CA GLY A 201 -26.47 11.36 -16.54
C GLY A 201 -25.77 10.26 -17.33
N PRO A 202 -26.54 9.47 -18.12
CA PRO A 202 -26.08 8.28 -18.83
C PRO A 202 -25.03 8.55 -19.91
N ASP A 203 -24.92 9.79 -20.41
CA ASP A 203 -23.90 10.19 -21.40
C ASP A 203 -22.47 10.08 -20.84
N SER A 204 -22.31 10.09 -19.51
CA SER A 204 -21.01 9.86 -18.85
C SER A 204 -20.62 8.38 -18.75
N PHE A 205 -21.49 7.46 -19.16
CA PHE A 205 -21.22 6.02 -19.19
C PHE A 205 -20.51 5.56 -20.49
N ASP A 206 -20.21 6.48 -21.41
CA ASP A 206 -19.48 6.15 -22.63
C ASP A 206 -17.97 6.01 -22.37
N ILE A 207 -17.61 4.91 -21.71
CA ILE A 207 -16.25 4.60 -21.24
C ILE A 207 -15.26 4.50 -22.40
N LEU A 208 -15.74 4.22 -23.63
CA LEU A 208 -14.89 3.93 -24.78
C LEU A 208 -14.72 5.09 -25.76
N GLN A 209 -15.39 6.22 -25.55
CA GLN A 209 -15.19 7.40 -26.38
C GLN A 209 -13.82 8.06 -26.13
N GLY A 210 -13.17 8.49 -27.22
CA GLY A 210 -11.94 9.28 -27.15
C GLY A 210 -10.63 8.49 -26.90
N HIS A 211 -10.66 7.16 -26.93
CA HIS A 211 -9.42 6.37 -26.78
C HIS A 211 -8.57 6.41 -28.04
N SER A 212 -7.44 7.11 -27.93
CA SER A 212 -6.38 7.06 -28.93
C SER A 212 -5.41 5.90 -28.65
N LYS A 213 -4.55 5.58 -29.63
CA LYS A 213 -3.42 4.65 -29.41
C LYS A 213 -2.51 5.11 -28.25
N ALA A 214 -2.37 6.42 -28.06
CA ALA A 214 -1.59 6.99 -26.96
C ALA A 214 -2.27 6.75 -25.60
N THR A 215 -3.60 6.80 -25.53
CA THR A 215 -4.37 6.49 -24.31
C THR A 215 -4.16 5.04 -23.89
N ILE A 216 -4.21 4.09 -24.83
CA ILE A 216 -3.96 2.67 -24.56
C ILE A 216 -2.52 2.45 -24.06
N LEU A 217 -1.52 3.07 -24.71
CA LEU A 217 -0.13 3.01 -24.27
C LEU A 217 0.03 3.55 -22.85
N LEU A 218 -0.61 4.68 -22.55
CA LEU A 218 -0.60 5.28 -21.21
C LEU A 218 -1.22 4.34 -20.16
N ILE A 219 -2.34 3.66 -20.48
CA ILE A 219 -2.98 2.69 -19.59
C ILE A 219 -2.02 1.51 -19.33
N CYS A 220 -1.45 0.92 -20.38
CA CYS A 220 -0.48 -0.18 -20.26
C CYS A 220 0.74 0.23 -19.40
N ASN A 221 1.29 1.42 -19.64
CA ASN A 221 2.44 1.92 -18.88
C ASN A 221 2.10 2.12 -17.39
N ASN A 222 0.92 2.68 -17.08
CA ASN A 222 0.48 2.81 -15.68
C ASN A 222 0.19 1.45 -15.03
N ALA A 223 -0.31 0.47 -15.77
CA ALA A 223 -0.51 -0.89 -15.26
C ALA A 223 0.83 -1.56 -14.90
N VAL A 224 1.82 -1.48 -15.79
CA VAL A 224 3.19 -1.98 -15.51
C VAL A 224 3.79 -1.27 -14.30
N GLN A 225 3.64 0.06 -14.22
CA GLN A 225 4.08 0.84 -13.07
C GLN A 225 3.41 0.37 -11.76
N GLY A 226 2.11 0.05 -11.81
CA GLY A 226 1.34 -0.48 -10.67
C GLY A 226 1.84 -1.84 -10.20
N ILE A 227 2.08 -2.76 -11.14
CA ILE A 227 2.61 -4.11 -10.84
C ILE A 227 3.99 -4.00 -10.21
N LEU A 228 4.93 -3.32 -10.87
CA LEU A 228 6.29 -3.10 -10.36
C LEU A 228 6.27 -2.43 -8.98
N SER A 229 5.37 -1.46 -8.79
CA SER A 229 5.16 -0.79 -7.51
C SER A 229 4.81 -1.76 -6.38
N SER A 230 3.95 -2.76 -6.60
CA SER A 230 3.62 -3.77 -5.60
C SER A 230 4.82 -4.63 -5.22
N PHE A 231 5.69 -4.98 -6.18
CA PHE A 231 6.95 -5.68 -5.88
C PHE A 231 7.85 -4.87 -4.95
N PHE A 232 7.99 -3.57 -5.22
CA PHE A 232 8.74 -2.67 -4.34
C PHE A 232 8.16 -2.61 -2.93
N PHE A 233 6.84 -2.58 -2.78
CA PHE A 233 6.22 -2.50 -1.45
C PHE A 233 6.30 -3.81 -0.67
N LYS A 234 6.30 -4.95 -1.36
CA LYS A 234 6.43 -6.25 -0.69
C LYS A 234 7.87 -6.53 -0.26
N TYR A 235 8.83 -6.30 -1.17
CA TYR A 235 10.22 -6.74 -0.99
C TYR A 235 11.18 -5.63 -0.58
N ALA A 236 10.73 -4.37 -0.64
CA ALA A 236 11.51 -3.20 -0.29
C ALA A 236 10.65 -2.22 0.52
N ASP A 237 11.19 -1.04 0.79
CA ASP A 237 10.48 0.04 1.50
C ASP A 237 9.98 1.09 0.51
N THR A 238 8.89 1.79 0.85
CA THR A 238 8.38 2.91 0.06
C THR A 238 9.47 3.97 -0.17
N ILE A 239 10.37 4.18 0.79
CA ILE A 239 11.49 5.13 0.63
C ILE A 239 12.48 4.64 -0.43
N LEU A 240 12.85 3.35 -0.43
CA LEU A 240 13.74 2.78 -1.46
C LEU A 240 13.09 2.85 -2.85
N LYS A 241 11.77 2.65 -2.94
CA LYS A 241 11.02 2.89 -4.17
C LYS A 241 11.13 4.34 -4.65
N LYS A 242 11.09 5.32 -3.74
CA LYS A 242 11.27 6.75 -4.08
C LYS A 242 12.67 7.02 -4.63
N TYR A 243 13.73 6.55 -3.96
CA TYR A 243 15.10 6.67 -4.49
C TYR A 243 15.23 6.02 -5.87
N SER A 244 14.71 4.80 -6.02
CA SER A 244 14.75 4.06 -7.30
C SER A 244 14.04 4.81 -8.42
N SER A 245 12.86 5.37 -8.14
CA SER A 245 12.11 6.18 -9.11
C SER A 245 12.83 7.48 -9.48
N THR A 246 13.54 8.10 -8.54
CA THR A 246 14.34 9.30 -8.80
C THR A 246 15.54 8.98 -9.67
N VAL A 247 16.28 7.91 -9.35
CA VAL A 247 17.41 7.43 -10.16
C VAL A 247 16.95 7.05 -11.57
N ALA A 248 15.82 6.35 -11.71
CA ALA A 248 15.24 6.05 -13.02
C ALA A 248 14.92 7.33 -13.81
N THR A 249 14.39 8.37 -13.16
CA THR A 249 14.13 9.67 -13.80
C THR A 249 15.43 10.35 -14.26
N ILE A 250 16.51 10.25 -13.48
CA ILE A 250 17.83 10.75 -13.88
C ILE A 250 18.33 10.01 -15.12
N PHE A 251 18.27 8.68 -15.13
CA PHE A 251 18.63 7.87 -16.30
C PHE A 251 17.80 8.23 -17.53
N THR A 252 16.49 8.43 -17.37
CA THR A 252 15.64 8.91 -18.46
C THR A 252 16.11 10.27 -18.99
N GLY A 253 16.49 11.20 -18.10
CA GLY A 253 17.02 12.50 -18.50
C GLY A 253 18.33 12.40 -19.28
N VAL A 254 19.27 11.57 -18.82
CA VAL A 254 20.55 11.33 -19.50
C VAL A 254 20.34 10.64 -20.85
N ALA A 255 19.49 9.61 -20.90
CA ALA A 255 19.14 8.92 -22.15
C ALA A 255 18.47 9.88 -23.14
N SER A 256 17.60 10.78 -22.68
CA SER A 256 16.97 11.80 -23.52
C SER A 256 18.01 12.75 -24.12
N ALA A 257 18.99 13.19 -23.33
CA ALA A 257 20.09 14.01 -23.81
C ALA A 257 20.96 13.30 -24.84
N ALA A 258 21.26 12.02 -24.62
CA ALA A 258 22.08 11.21 -25.52
C ALA A 258 21.37 10.87 -26.85
N LEU A 259 20.08 10.51 -26.79
CA LEU A 259 19.32 10.06 -27.96
C LEU A 259 18.73 11.22 -28.77
N PHE A 260 18.32 12.30 -28.12
CA PHE A 260 17.62 13.43 -28.74
C PHE A 260 18.40 14.75 -28.66
N GLY A 261 19.67 14.72 -28.26
CA GLY A 261 20.55 15.89 -28.25
C GLY A 261 20.13 17.02 -27.30
N HIS A 262 19.32 16.73 -26.28
CA HIS A 262 18.88 17.77 -25.34
C HIS A 262 20.03 18.26 -24.46
N THR A 263 20.14 19.57 -24.27
CA THR A 263 21.21 20.16 -23.46
C THR A 263 21.03 19.83 -21.98
N LEU A 264 21.97 19.07 -21.40
CA LEU A 264 22.04 18.84 -19.96
C LEU A 264 22.44 20.12 -19.25
N THR A 265 21.74 20.43 -18.17
CA THR A 265 21.85 21.73 -17.51
C THR A 265 22.67 21.60 -16.23
N ILE A 266 23.33 22.67 -15.80
CA ILE A 266 24.13 22.64 -14.55
C ILE A 266 23.25 22.25 -13.36
N ASN A 267 22.00 22.74 -13.32
CA ASN A 267 21.01 22.38 -12.29
C ASN A 267 20.70 20.87 -12.30
N PHE A 268 20.60 20.26 -13.47
CA PHE A 268 20.41 18.81 -13.60
C PHE A 268 21.60 18.06 -12.99
N MET A 269 22.84 18.47 -13.31
CA MET A 269 24.05 17.86 -12.75
C MET A 269 24.17 18.04 -11.22
N LEU A 270 23.88 19.24 -10.71
CA LEU A 270 23.85 19.50 -9.27
C LEU A 270 22.78 18.67 -8.56
N GLY A 271 21.57 18.59 -9.14
CA GLY A 271 20.48 17.77 -8.62
C GLY A 271 20.86 16.29 -8.52
N ILE A 272 21.54 15.75 -9.54
CA ILE A 272 22.06 14.37 -9.53
C ILE A 272 23.01 14.16 -8.34
N THR A 273 24.01 15.02 -8.20
CA THR A 273 25.02 14.90 -7.13
C THR A 273 24.36 14.91 -5.75
N ILE A 274 23.42 15.81 -5.51
CA ILE A 274 22.69 15.91 -4.24
C ILE A 274 21.87 14.64 -3.97
N VAL A 275 21.18 14.10 -4.99
CA VAL A 275 20.40 12.86 -4.86
C VAL A 275 21.29 11.66 -4.50
N PHE A 276 22.48 11.55 -5.09
CA PHE A 276 23.42 10.48 -4.76
C PHE A 276 24.01 10.61 -3.36
N ILE A 277 24.36 11.83 -2.93
CA ILE A 277 24.81 12.10 -1.55
C ILE A 277 23.72 11.70 -0.55
N SER A 278 22.49 12.14 -0.80
CA SER A 278 21.31 11.77 -0.01
C SER A 278 21.11 10.26 0.08
N MET A 279 21.19 9.55 -1.06
CA MET A 279 21.05 8.10 -1.10
C MET A 279 22.14 7.40 -0.28
N HIS A 280 23.39 7.80 -0.45
CA HIS A 280 24.51 7.25 0.31
C HIS A 280 24.35 7.49 1.82
N GLN A 281 23.97 8.71 2.21
CA GLN A 281 23.73 9.07 3.61
C GLN A 281 22.59 8.25 4.23
N PHE A 282 21.48 8.08 3.50
CA PHE A 282 20.32 7.32 3.97
C PHE A 282 20.64 5.84 4.22
N PHE A 283 21.39 5.20 3.32
CA PHE A 283 21.71 3.77 3.40
C PHE A 283 23.04 3.44 4.10
N SER A 284 23.76 4.46 4.59
CA SER A 284 25.03 4.27 5.28
C SER A 284 24.90 3.34 6.51
N PRO A 285 25.91 2.52 6.83
CA PRO A 285 25.86 1.65 8.02
C PRO A 285 25.62 2.41 9.32
N LEU A 286 26.15 3.64 9.41
CA LEU A 286 25.99 4.52 10.56
C LEU A 286 24.53 4.96 10.77
N SER A 287 23.82 5.30 9.69
CA SER A 287 22.41 5.72 9.78
C SER A 287 21.52 4.56 10.24
N LYS A 288 21.82 3.33 9.78
CA LYS A 288 21.14 2.09 10.17
C LYS A 288 21.40 1.72 11.62
N ALA A 289 22.66 1.75 12.07
CA ALA A 289 23.01 1.47 13.46
C ALA A 289 22.28 2.42 14.44
N LYS A 290 22.17 3.70 14.07
CA LYS A 290 21.46 4.72 14.86
C LYS A 290 19.93 4.49 14.86
N GLU A 291 19.35 4.07 13.74
CA GLU A 291 17.94 3.65 13.65
C GLU A 291 17.66 2.45 14.58
N GLU A 292 18.51 1.42 14.54
CA GLU A 292 18.39 0.21 15.37
C GLU A 292 18.50 0.50 16.87
N GLN A 293 19.50 1.31 17.27
CA GLN A 293 19.63 1.74 18.66
C GLN A 293 18.37 2.47 19.15
N GLN A 294 17.82 3.36 18.32
CA GLN A 294 16.63 4.13 18.66
C GLN A 294 15.35 3.26 18.72
N ASN A 295 15.28 2.19 17.92
CA ASN A 295 14.23 1.18 18.00
C ASN A 295 14.36 0.31 19.26
N GLY A 296 15.58 -0.09 19.64
CA GLY A 296 15.84 -0.87 20.85
C GLY A 296 15.43 -0.13 22.12
N ILE A 297 15.79 1.14 22.25
CA ILE A 297 15.40 1.99 23.39
C ILE A 297 13.87 2.09 23.50
N LEU A 298 13.14 2.17 22.37
CA LEU A 298 11.68 2.20 22.43
C LEU A 298 11.08 0.92 22.98
N LYS A 299 11.51 -0.23 22.46
CA LYS A 299 10.95 -1.52 22.88
C LYS A 299 11.14 -1.71 24.38
N LEU A 300 12.26 -1.24 24.92
CA LEU A 300 12.50 -1.22 26.37
C LEU A 300 11.51 -0.31 27.11
N VAL A 301 11.23 0.89 26.59
CA VAL A 301 10.24 1.81 27.18
C VAL A 301 8.81 1.24 27.10
N GLU A 302 8.37 0.73 25.95
CA GLU A 302 7.04 0.12 25.77
C GLU A 302 6.85 -1.08 26.71
N VAL A 303 7.84 -1.97 26.82
CA VAL A 303 7.79 -3.12 27.73
C VAL A 303 7.71 -2.67 29.19
N ASN A 304 8.44 -1.60 29.56
CA ASN A 304 8.43 -1.07 30.91
C ASN A 304 7.08 -0.41 31.26
N ASP A 305 6.48 0.32 30.31
CA ASP A 305 5.14 0.91 30.48
C ASP A 305 4.05 -0.16 30.58
N GLU A 306 4.11 -1.22 29.76
CA GLU A 306 3.18 -2.36 29.88
C GLU A 306 3.34 -3.10 31.22
N ARG A 307 4.57 -3.24 31.72
CA ARG A 307 4.83 -3.83 33.04
C ARG A 307 4.25 -2.95 34.15
N ARG A 308 4.53 -1.64 34.12
CA ARG A 308 3.99 -0.68 35.07
C ARG A 308 2.46 -0.63 35.06
N SER A 309 1.85 -0.70 33.88
CA SER A 309 0.39 -0.77 33.74
C SER A 309 -0.16 -2.03 34.39
N ARG A 310 0.41 -3.21 34.11
CA ARG A 310 0.02 -4.47 34.77
C ARG A 310 0.16 -4.42 36.30
N ASP A 311 1.28 -3.91 36.81
CA ASP A 311 1.49 -3.77 38.25
C ASP A 311 0.45 -2.84 38.89
N SER A 312 0.06 -1.76 38.21
CA SER A 312 -1.01 -0.86 38.67
C SER A 312 -2.39 -1.52 38.67
N PHE A 313 -2.72 -2.34 37.66
CA PHE A 313 -3.97 -3.10 37.62
C PHE A 313 -4.04 -4.14 38.74
N ILE A 314 -2.93 -4.84 39.02
CA ILE A 314 -2.85 -5.83 40.11
C ILE A 314 -3.07 -5.16 41.47
N ASN A 315 -2.41 -4.03 41.73
CA ASN A 315 -2.58 -3.31 43.00
C ASN A 315 -4.02 -2.79 43.19
N MET A 316 -4.67 -2.35 42.11
CA MET A 316 -6.07 -1.89 42.17
C MET A 316 -7.05 -3.06 42.40
N ALA A 317 -6.81 -4.22 41.79
CA ALA A 317 -7.60 -5.42 42.03
C ALA A 317 -7.39 -5.99 43.45
N ALA A 318 -6.16 -5.91 43.98
CA ALA A 318 -5.86 -6.32 45.35
C ALA A 318 -6.55 -5.43 46.38
N GLY A 319 -6.46 -4.10 46.24
CA GLY A 319 -7.12 -3.15 47.15
C GLY A 319 -8.66 -3.27 47.15
N ALA A 320 -9.26 -3.56 45.98
CA ALA A 320 -10.71 -3.78 45.89
C ALA A 320 -11.18 -5.06 46.60
N ASN A 321 -10.30 -6.06 46.78
CA ASN A 321 -10.63 -7.30 47.49
C ASN A 321 -10.55 -7.11 49.02
N ASP A 322 -9.61 -6.27 49.49
CA ASP A 322 -9.45 -5.96 50.91
C ASP A 322 -10.64 -5.14 51.46
N ASP A 323 -11.23 -4.25 50.64
CA ASP A 323 -12.42 -3.46 50.99
C ASP A 323 -13.70 -4.31 51.14
N VAL A 324 -13.78 -5.47 50.48
CA VAL A 324 -14.92 -6.41 50.61
C VAL A 324 -14.80 -7.25 51.89
N SER A 325 -13.58 -7.56 52.34
CA SER A 325 -13.35 -8.34 53.56
C SER A 325 -13.61 -7.57 54.86
N HIS A 326 -13.66 -6.24 54.84
CA HIS A 326 -13.87 -5.43 56.06
C HIS A 326 -15.35 -5.19 56.43
N HIS A 327 -16.33 -5.71 55.67
CA HIS A 327 -17.76 -5.55 55.97
C HIS A 327 -18.46 -6.74 56.65
N VAL A 328 -17.74 -7.77 57.08
CA VAL A 328 -18.29 -8.86 57.91
C VAL A 328 -17.82 -8.70 59.36
N GLY A 329 -18.35 -7.69 60.05
CA GLY A 329 -18.22 -7.54 61.50
C GLY A 329 -19.23 -8.44 62.20
N SER A 330 -18.79 -9.60 62.67
CA SER A 330 -19.55 -10.43 63.61
C SER A 330 -19.63 -9.74 64.97
N ASP A 331 -20.84 -9.33 65.33
CA ASP A 331 -21.25 -8.82 66.62
C ASP A 331 -21.22 -9.97 67.64
N ASP A 332 -20.18 -10.07 68.49
CA ASP A 332 -20.14 -11.05 69.57
C ASP A 332 -19.72 -10.41 70.91
N LYS A 333 -20.67 -10.49 71.84
CA LYS A 333 -20.65 -9.95 73.20
C LYS A 333 -19.68 -10.74 74.08
N GLN A 334 -18.80 -10.04 74.81
CA GLN A 334 -18.01 -10.62 75.89
C GLN A 334 -18.75 -10.58 77.24
N PRO A 335 -18.72 -11.65 78.05
CA PRO A 335 -19.13 -11.60 79.46
C PRO A 335 -17.97 -11.18 80.37
N LEU A 336 -18.25 -10.21 81.24
CA LEU A 336 -17.38 -9.70 82.31
C LEU A 336 -17.38 -10.65 83.52
N LEU A 337 -16.21 -11.06 84.01
CA LEU A 337 -16.05 -11.53 85.39
C LEU A 337 -14.81 -10.90 86.06
N PRO A 338 -14.85 -10.61 87.37
CA PRO A 338 -13.91 -9.71 88.04
C PRO A 338 -12.87 -10.43 88.91
N ARG A 339 -11.75 -9.75 89.16
CA ARG A 339 -10.98 -9.85 90.40
C ARG A 339 -10.52 -8.47 90.83
#